data_AF-A0A4R5E2K0-F1
#
_entry.id   AF-A0A4R5E2K0-F1
#
_cell.length_a   1.000
_cell.length_b   1.000
_cell.length_c   1.000
_cell.angle_alpha   90.00
_cell.angle_beta   90.00
_cell.angle_gamma   90.00
#
_symmetry.space_group_name_H-M   'P 1'
#
loop_
_entity.id
_entity.type
_entity.pdbx_description
1 polymer ?
#
loop_
_entity_poly.entity_id
_entity_poly.type
_entity_poly.pdbx_seq_one_letter_code
_entity_poly.pdbx_strand_id
1 'polypeptide(L)'
;MPITDHQVSTLRAQLAGQHDEHLRLAKQLGRDEANKEYAALIAAAFIEAVERRFTKDGTKSNESEVVDFVAQVRGIDDEMSATIDPQIAESLILHLLEKGTIVDADKDKKFGHQVVLLATLVGQEQFTDTELDAFLADARSLANQLLG
;
A
#
# COMPACT_ATOMS: atom_id res chain seq x y z
N MET A 1 -8.26 -4.25 -17.81
CA MET A 1 -8.83 -5.62 -17.65
C MET A 1 -9.20 -5.82 -16.18
N PRO A 2 -10.02 -6.81 -15.79
CA PRO A 2 -10.23 -7.08 -14.37
C PRO A 2 -8.93 -7.55 -13.70
N ILE A 3 -8.76 -7.22 -12.43
CA ILE A 3 -7.64 -7.74 -11.63
C ILE A 3 -7.70 -9.27 -11.61
N THR A 4 -6.57 -9.90 -11.90
CA THR A 4 -6.40 -11.36 -12.00
C THR A 4 -6.05 -11.99 -10.65
N ASP A 5 -6.32 -13.29 -10.50
CA ASP A 5 -5.93 -14.03 -9.29
C ASP A 5 -4.42 -14.11 -9.11
N HIS A 6 -3.66 -14.07 -10.22
CA HIS A 6 -2.20 -14.03 -10.18
C HIS A 6 -1.68 -12.73 -9.56
N GLN A 7 -2.26 -11.58 -9.93
CA GLN A 7 -1.92 -10.28 -9.31
C GLN A 7 -2.26 -10.25 -7.82
N VAL A 8 -3.42 -10.79 -7.43
CA VAL A 8 -3.80 -10.90 -6.01
C VAL A 8 -2.84 -11.80 -5.25
N SER A 9 -2.48 -12.95 -5.81
CA SER A 9 -1.54 -13.89 -5.19
C SER A 9 -0.15 -13.27 -5.02
N THR A 10 0.31 -12.48 -5.99
CA THR A 10 1.58 -11.75 -5.88
C THR A 10 1.56 -10.78 -4.71
N LEU A 11 0.52 -9.93 -4.61
CA LEU A 11 0.41 -8.98 -3.51
C LEU A 11 0.26 -9.70 -2.16
N ARG A 12 -0.52 -10.79 -2.10
CA ARG A 12 -0.68 -11.61 -0.89
C ARG A 12 0.66 -12.10 -0.37
N ALA A 13 1.50 -12.66 -1.24
CA ALA A 13 2.81 -13.17 -0.85
C ALA A 13 3.71 -12.06 -0.28
N GLN A 14 3.63 -10.86 -0.85
CA GLN A 14 4.36 -9.70 -0.32
C GLN A 14 3.89 -9.33 1.10
N LEU A 15 2.57 -9.18 1.29
CA LEU A 15 1.97 -8.76 2.56
C LEU A 15 2.08 -9.81 3.66
N ALA A 16 2.14 -11.09 3.30
CA ALA A 16 2.40 -12.20 4.22
C ALA A 16 3.89 -12.38 4.55
N GLY A 17 4.79 -11.52 4.04
CA GLY A 17 6.24 -11.64 4.26
C GLY A 17 6.90 -12.83 3.54
N GLN A 18 6.21 -13.45 2.57
CA GLN A 18 6.68 -14.60 1.80
C GLN A 18 7.58 -14.13 0.65
N HIS A 19 8.75 -13.59 0.97
CA HIS A 19 9.62 -12.87 0.03
C HIS A 19 9.99 -13.69 -1.22
N ASP A 20 10.42 -14.95 -1.05
CA ASP A 20 10.81 -15.82 -2.17
C ASP A 20 9.63 -16.11 -3.11
N GLU A 21 8.44 -16.32 -2.54
CA GLU A 21 7.23 -16.58 -3.30
C GLU A 21 6.75 -15.33 -4.03
N HIS A 22 6.80 -14.17 -3.36
CA HIS A 22 6.53 -12.88 -3.99
C HIS A 22 7.46 -12.65 -5.19
N LEU A 23 8.77 -12.86 -5.04
CA LEU A 23 9.72 -12.72 -6.14
C LEU A 23 9.44 -13.71 -7.28
N ARG A 24 9.08 -14.95 -6.96
CA ARG A 24 8.72 -15.97 -7.96
C ARG A 24 7.49 -15.56 -8.76
N LEU A 25 6.45 -15.08 -8.10
CA LEU A 25 5.19 -14.63 -8.70
C LEU A 25 5.36 -13.31 -9.46
N ALA A 26 6.09 -12.35 -8.91
CA ALA A 26 6.36 -11.05 -9.54
C ALA A 26 7.14 -11.21 -10.85
N LYS A 27 8.05 -12.19 -10.96
CA LYS A 27 8.74 -12.51 -12.23
C LYS A 27 7.83 -13.06 -13.32
N GLN A 28 6.66 -13.61 -12.94
CA GLN A 28 5.66 -14.16 -13.85
C GLN A 28 4.61 -13.12 -14.26
N LEU A 29 4.47 -12.03 -13.50
CA LEU A 29 3.82 -10.83 -14.00
C LEU A 29 4.61 -10.34 -15.23
N GLY A 30 3.96 -10.31 -16.40
CA GLY A 30 4.60 -10.03 -17.69
C GLY A 30 5.42 -8.73 -17.68
N ARG A 31 6.50 -8.70 -18.49
CA ARG A 31 7.47 -7.60 -18.58
C ARG A 31 7.03 -6.40 -19.43
N ASP A 32 5.74 -6.13 -19.58
CA ASP A 32 5.34 -4.88 -20.26
C ASP A 32 5.39 -3.69 -19.29
N GLU A 33 5.81 -2.54 -19.83
CA GLU A 33 6.00 -1.22 -19.21
C GLU A 33 4.73 -0.60 -18.56
N ALA A 34 3.63 -1.34 -18.39
CA ALA A 34 2.36 -0.79 -17.89
C ALA A 34 1.45 -1.84 -17.22
N ASN A 35 1.89 -2.47 -16.12
CA ASN A 35 0.96 -3.27 -15.30
C ASN A 35 0.06 -2.35 -14.46
N LYS A 36 -0.69 -1.47 -15.15
CA LYS A 36 -1.65 -0.51 -14.59
C LYS A 36 -2.61 -1.21 -13.64
N GLU A 37 -3.00 -2.43 -13.96
CA GLU A 37 -3.82 -3.29 -13.12
C GLU A 37 -3.14 -3.63 -11.78
N TYR A 38 -1.87 -4.07 -11.80
CA TYR A 38 -1.17 -4.36 -10.56
C TYR A 38 -0.88 -3.09 -9.74
N ALA A 39 -0.56 -1.98 -10.41
CA ALA A 39 -0.42 -0.68 -9.76
C ALA A 39 -1.74 -0.21 -9.13
N ALA A 40 -2.87 -0.41 -9.81
CA ALA A 40 -4.20 -0.11 -9.28
C ALA A 40 -4.55 -1.02 -8.09
N LEU A 41 -4.15 -2.29 -8.11
CA LEU A 41 -4.31 -3.19 -6.96
C LEU A 41 -3.54 -2.71 -5.74
N ILE A 42 -2.27 -2.30 -5.90
CA ILE A 42 -1.47 -1.74 -4.82
C ILE A 42 -2.06 -0.43 -4.31
N ALA A 43 -2.47 0.47 -5.21
CA ALA A 43 -3.12 1.72 -4.82
C ALA A 43 -4.42 1.48 -4.04
N ALA A 44 -5.26 0.55 -4.49
CA ALA A 44 -6.49 0.18 -3.79
C ALA A 44 -6.21 -0.44 -2.41
N ALA A 45 -5.26 -1.38 -2.33
CA ALA A 45 -4.85 -1.95 -1.04
C ALA A 45 -4.30 -0.88 -0.08
N PHE A 46 -3.54 0.09 -0.60
CA PHE A 46 -3.05 1.22 0.20
C PHE A 46 -4.20 2.10 0.71
N ILE A 47 -5.19 2.41 -0.13
CA ILE A 47 -6.39 3.16 0.30
C ILE A 47 -7.13 2.41 1.41
N GLU A 48 -7.40 1.12 1.22
CA GLU A 48 -8.07 0.28 2.23
C GLU A 48 -7.28 0.24 3.55
N ALA A 49 -5.96 0.09 3.49
CA ALA A 49 -5.11 0.05 4.67
C ALA A 49 -5.09 1.40 5.41
N VAL A 50 -5.05 2.51 4.68
CA VAL A 50 -5.12 3.87 5.26
C VAL A 50 -6.47 4.12 5.91
N GLU A 51 -7.58 3.80 5.23
CA GLU A 51 -8.92 3.95 5.78
C GLU A 51 -9.08 3.13 7.07
N ARG A 52 -8.66 1.86 7.07
CA ARG A 52 -8.71 1.01 8.28
C ARG A 52 -7.90 1.57 9.45
N ARG A 53 -6.70 2.12 9.17
CA ARG A 53 -5.78 2.58 10.21
C ARG A 53 -6.11 3.98 10.75
N PHE A 54 -6.58 4.87 9.89
CA PHE A 54 -6.71 6.31 10.16
C PHE A 54 -8.16 6.81 10.11
N THR A 55 -9.14 5.95 9.83
CA THR A 55 -10.57 6.29 9.94
C THR A 55 -11.22 5.36 10.95
N LYS A 56 -11.65 5.92 12.10
CA LYS A 56 -12.37 5.19 13.14
C LYS A 56 -13.76 5.78 13.32
N ASP A 57 -14.80 4.95 13.20
CA ASP A 57 -16.19 5.38 13.30
C ASP A 57 -16.53 6.60 12.40
N GLY A 58 -15.95 6.64 11.20
CA GLY A 58 -16.10 7.75 10.25
C GLY A 58 -15.30 9.01 10.57
N THR A 59 -14.50 9.00 11.65
CA THR A 59 -13.63 10.12 12.04
C THR A 59 -12.20 9.87 11.56
N LYS A 60 -11.68 10.79 10.75
CA LYS A 60 -10.31 10.76 10.24
C LYS A 60 -9.34 11.25 11.31
N SER A 61 -8.27 10.49 11.56
CA SER A 61 -7.14 10.82 12.43
C SER A 61 -6.52 12.17 12.08
N ASN A 62 -5.85 12.78 13.05
CA ASN A 62 -5.17 14.06 12.84
C ASN A 62 -3.81 13.90 12.12
N GLU A 63 -3.20 15.02 11.74
CA GLU A 63 -1.90 15.02 11.05
C GLU A 63 -0.77 14.45 11.92
N SER A 64 -0.79 14.68 13.24
CA SER A 64 0.25 14.14 14.13
C SER A 64 0.27 12.61 14.16
N GLU A 65 -0.87 11.93 14.06
CA GLU A 65 -0.90 10.47 13.96
C GLU A 65 -0.25 9.96 12.67
N VAL A 66 -0.35 10.71 11.57
CA VAL A 66 0.32 10.37 10.31
C VAL A 66 1.83 10.57 10.43
N VAL A 67 2.26 11.69 11.03
CA VAL A 67 3.68 11.97 11.30
C VAL A 67 4.29 10.88 12.19
N ASP A 68 3.60 10.51 13.27
CA ASP A 68 4.06 9.46 14.19
C ASP A 68 4.18 8.10 13.49
N PHE A 69 3.22 7.76 12.63
CA PHE A 69 3.28 6.54 11.83
C PHE A 69 4.46 6.55 10.86
N VAL A 70 4.68 7.63 10.11
CA VAL A 70 5.79 7.73 9.16
C VAL A 70 7.14 7.74 9.89
N ALA A 71 7.23 8.38 11.05
CA ALA A 71 8.40 8.32 11.90
C ALA A 71 8.68 6.88 12.39
N GLN A 72 7.64 6.13 12.75
CA GLN A 72 7.76 4.72 13.12
C GLN A 72 8.28 3.86 11.95
N VAL A 73 7.75 4.04 10.75
CA VAL A 73 8.20 3.33 9.54
C VAL A 73 9.69 3.59 9.29
N ARG A 74 10.11 4.87 9.37
CA ARG A 74 11.52 5.25 9.20
C ARG A 74 12.42 4.74 10.33
N GLY A 75 11.86 4.44 11.50
CA GLY A 75 12.56 3.90 12.65
C GLY A 75 12.75 2.38 12.64
N ILE A 76 12.29 1.67 11.61
CA ILE A 76 12.44 0.21 11.50
C ILE A 76 13.93 -0.18 11.37
N ASP A 77 14.66 0.46 10.45
CA ASP A 77 16.09 0.26 10.24
C ASP A 77 16.72 1.46 9.47
N ASP A 78 18.05 1.44 9.34
CA ASP A 78 18.81 2.49 8.66
C ASP A 78 18.48 2.58 7.16
N GLU A 79 18.07 1.48 6.53
CA GLU A 79 17.68 1.45 5.12
C GLU A 79 16.35 2.19 4.92
N MET A 80 15.33 1.87 5.72
CA MET A 80 14.03 2.55 5.71
C MET A 80 14.15 4.04 6.02
N SER A 81 15.03 4.41 6.94
CA SER A 81 15.32 5.81 7.27
C SER A 81 15.85 6.60 6.06
N ALA A 82 16.66 5.95 5.21
CA ALA A 82 17.24 6.53 4.00
C ALA A 82 16.31 6.46 2.78
N THR A 83 15.45 5.42 2.70
CA THR A 83 14.54 5.19 1.57
C THR A 83 13.27 6.01 1.66
N ILE A 84 12.70 6.18 2.85
CA ILE A 84 11.41 6.86 3.04
C ILE A 84 11.63 8.35 3.29
N ASP A 85 11.25 9.14 2.28
CA ASP A 85 11.08 10.58 2.42
C ASP A 85 9.78 10.85 3.20
N PRO A 86 9.85 11.48 4.39
CA PRO A 86 8.68 11.71 5.21
C PRO A 86 7.67 12.64 4.54
N GLN A 87 8.11 13.65 3.78
CA GLN A 87 7.18 14.59 3.12
C GLN A 87 6.36 13.88 2.04
N ILE A 88 7.00 13.00 1.25
CA ILE A 88 6.30 12.20 0.25
C ILE A 88 5.34 11.24 0.95
N ALA A 89 5.82 10.46 1.93
CA ALA A 89 5.01 9.47 2.64
C ALA A 89 3.79 10.07 3.34
N GLU A 90 3.98 11.13 4.12
CA GLU A 90 2.92 11.83 4.83
C GLU A 90 1.91 12.40 3.84
N SER A 91 2.35 13.02 2.74
CA SER A 91 1.45 13.62 1.76
C SER A 91 0.53 12.60 1.07
N LEU A 92 1.00 11.35 0.88
CA LEU A 92 0.20 10.28 0.30
C LEU A 92 -0.96 9.89 1.23
N ILE A 93 -0.69 9.79 2.53
CA ILE A 93 -1.71 9.44 3.54
C ILE A 93 -2.65 10.64 3.76
N LEU A 94 -2.10 11.84 3.98
CA LEU A 94 -2.88 13.06 4.22
C LEU A 94 -3.82 13.40 3.07
N HIS A 95 -3.41 13.11 1.82
CA HIS A 95 -4.27 13.29 0.67
C HIS A 95 -5.53 12.41 0.74
N LEU A 96 -5.38 11.13 1.10
CA LEU A 96 -6.52 10.21 1.28
C LEU A 96 -7.41 10.64 2.45
N LEU A 97 -6.82 11.23 3.48
CA LEU A 97 -7.55 11.80 4.60
C LEU A 97 -8.19 13.17 4.29
N GLU A 98 -8.10 13.66 3.05
CA GLU A 98 -8.60 15.00 2.63
C GLU A 98 -8.01 16.15 3.46
N LYS A 99 -6.79 15.97 3.97
CA LYS A 99 -6.07 16.95 4.81
C LYS A 99 -4.89 17.60 4.11
N GLY A 100 -4.62 17.23 2.87
CA GLY A 100 -3.51 17.79 2.11
C GLY A 100 -3.51 17.41 0.64
N THR A 101 -2.50 17.93 -0.06
CA THR A 101 -2.20 17.59 -1.44
C THR A 101 -0.94 16.74 -1.51
N ILE A 102 -0.89 15.82 -2.47
CA ILE A 102 0.31 15.00 -2.70
C ILE A 102 1.46 15.92 -3.12
N VAL A 103 2.62 15.75 -2.47
CA VAL A 103 3.86 16.45 -2.83
C VAL A 103 4.27 16.08 -4.27
N ASP A 104 4.83 17.04 -5.00
CA ASP A 104 5.34 16.75 -6.34
C ASP A 104 6.57 15.85 -6.25
N ALA A 105 6.49 14.69 -6.89
CA ALA A 105 7.53 13.68 -6.95
C ALA A 105 7.22 12.73 -8.11
N ASP A 106 8.27 12.11 -8.63
CA ASP A 106 8.15 11.13 -9.70
C ASP A 106 7.24 9.95 -9.31
N LYS A 107 6.54 9.39 -10.29
CA LYS A 107 5.55 8.32 -10.08
C LYS A 107 6.18 7.09 -9.47
N ASP A 108 7.40 6.72 -9.87
CA ASP A 108 8.08 5.54 -9.35
C ASP A 108 8.47 5.74 -7.89
N LYS A 109 8.85 6.97 -7.51
CA LYS A 109 9.09 7.31 -6.11
C LYS A 109 7.82 7.17 -5.28
N LYS A 110 6.71 7.77 -5.72
CA LYS A 110 5.42 7.68 -5.00
C LYS A 110 4.98 6.23 -4.85
N PHE A 111 5.08 5.45 -5.93
CA PHE A 111 4.75 4.03 -5.93
C PHE A 111 5.61 3.23 -4.96
N GLY A 112 6.93 3.46 -4.93
CA GLY A 112 7.84 2.81 -3.97
C GLY A 112 7.46 3.11 -2.52
N HIS A 113 7.09 4.36 -2.20
CA HIS A 113 6.61 4.72 -0.87
C HIS A 113 5.29 4.01 -0.54
N GLN A 114 4.33 3.95 -1.47
CA GLN A 114 3.07 3.23 -1.26
C GLN A 114 3.30 1.75 -0.94
N VAL A 115 4.22 1.08 -1.65
CA VAL A 115 4.56 -0.33 -1.43
C VAL A 115 5.09 -0.56 0.00
N VAL A 116 6.02 0.28 0.45
CA VAL A 116 6.60 0.16 1.81
C VAL A 116 5.58 0.49 2.89
N LEU A 117 4.84 1.60 2.73
CA LEU A 117 3.83 2.01 3.71
C LEU A 117 2.71 0.98 3.82
N LEU A 118 2.26 0.41 2.69
CA LEU A 118 1.27 -0.66 2.68
C LEU A 118 1.76 -1.90 3.44
N ALA A 119 3.00 -2.33 3.20
CA ALA A 119 3.58 -3.47 3.91
C ALA A 119 3.62 -3.23 5.43
N THR A 120 3.98 -2.02 5.86
CA THR A 120 4.00 -1.66 7.28
C THR A 120 2.60 -1.58 7.87
N LEU A 121 1.64 -0.94 7.19
CA LEU A 121 0.24 -0.86 7.64
C LEU A 121 -0.35 -2.26 7.86
N VAL A 122 -0.19 -3.15 6.88
CA VAL A 122 -0.70 -4.52 6.97
C VAL A 122 0.06 -5.35 8.00
N GLY A 123 1.38 -5.16 8.11
CA GLY A 123 2.20 -5.83 9.12
C GLY A 123 1.82 -5.45 10.56
N GLN A 124 1.33 -4.22 10.79
CA GLN A 124 0.84 -3.78 12.10
C GLN A 124 -0.49 -4.40 12.50
N GLU A 125 -1.36 -4.72 11.53
CA GLU A 125 -2.67 -5.34 11.79
C GLU A 125 -2.57 -6.83 12.17
N GLN A 126 -1.45 -7.49 11.85
CA GLN A 126 -1.20 -8.91 12.16
C GLN A 126 -2.34 -9.85 11.71
N PHE A 127 -2.84 -9.66 10.49
CA PHE A 127 -3.91 -10.47 9.93
C PHE A 127 -3.62 -11.97 9.99
N THR A 128 -4.66 -12.74 10.32
CA THR A 128 -4.73 -14.16 9.97
C THR A 128 -4.80 -14.33 8.45
N ASP A 129 -4.52 -15.54 7.95
CA ASP A 129 -4.63 -15.83 6.51
C ASP A 129 -6.00 -15.46 5.94
N THR A 130 -7.08 -15.73 6.68
CA THR A 130 -8.46 -15.42 6.26
C THR A 130 -8.74 -13.91 6.26
N GLU A 131 -8.22 -13.17 7.23
CA GLU A 131 -8.39 -11.71 7.26
C GLU A 131 -7.59 -11.02 6.15
N LEU A 132 -6.38 -11.53 5.84
CA LEU A 132 -5.60 -11.04 4.72
C LEU A 132 -6.30 -11.31 3.38
N ASP A 133 -6.90 -12.49 3.21
CA ASP A 133 -7.68 -12.82 2.01
C ASP A 133 -8.90 -11.92 1.86
N ALA A 134 -9.60 -11.61 2.96
CA ALA A 134 -10.73 -10.68 2.96
C ALA A 134 -10.28 -9.25 2.60
N PHE A 135 -9.20 -8.76 3.20
CA PHE A 135 -8.59 -7.47 2.87
C PHE A 135 -8.23 -7.37 1.38
N LEU A 136 -7.64 -8.43 0.81
CA LEU A 136 -7.29 -8.48 -0.61
C LEU A 136 -8.52 -8.54 -1.53
N ALA A 137 -9.62 -9.14 -1.08
CA ALA A 137 -10.88 -9.14 -1.82
C ALA A 137 -11.47 -7.72 -1.89
N ASP A 138 -11.44 -6.96 -0.79
CA ASP A 138 -11.84 -5.56 -0.75
C ASP A 138 -10.96 -4.71 -1.69
N ALA A 139 -9.64 -4.84 -1.57
CA ALA A 139 -8.68 -4.15 -2.43
C ALA A 139 -8.88 -4.49 -3.91
N ARG A 140 -9.17 -5.76 -4.26
CA ARG A 140 -9.47 -6.17 -5.64
C ARG A 140 -10.75 -5.52 -6.16
N SER A 141 -11.78 -5.44 -5.33
CA SER A 141 -13.05 -4.80 -5.67
C SER A 141 -12.82 -3.31 -6.00
N LEU A 142 -12.13 -2.60 -5.10
CA LEU A 142 -11.80 -1.19 -5.28
C LEU A 142 -10.89 -0.97 -6.50
N ALA A 143 -9.87 -1.81 -6.72
CA ALA A 143 -9.00 -1.72 -7.88
C ALA A 143 -9.76 -1.86 -9.20
N ASN A 144 -10.73 -2.76 -9.30
CA ASN A 144 -11.59 -2.88 -10.47
C ASN A 144 -12.44 -1.62 -10.70
N GLN A 145 -12.88 -0.94 -9.63
CA GLN A 145 -13.60 0.33 -9.74
C GLN A 145 -12.70 1.45 -10.26
N LEU A 146 -11.44 1.52 -9.80
CA LEU A 146 -10.46 2.51 -10.26
C LEU A 146 -10.06 2.32 -11.74
N LEU A 147 -10.21 1.10 -12.27
CA LEU A 147 -9.89 0.74 -13.65
C LEU A 147 -11.09 0.84 -14.61
N GLY A 148 -12.31 0.85 -14.07
CA GLY A 148 -13.57 0.99 -14.82
C GLY A 148 -13.74 2.38 -15.42
#